data_AF-A0AA96UUP5-F1
#
_entry.id   AF-A0AA96UUP5-F1
#
_cell.length_a   1.000
_cell.length_b   1.000
_cell.length_c   1.000
_cell.angle_alpha   90.00
_cell.angle_beta   90.00
_cell.angle_gamma   90.00
#
_symmetry.space_group_name_H-M   'P 1'
#
loop_
_entity.id
_entity.type
_entity.pdbx_description
1 polymer ?
#
loop_
_entity_poly.entity_id
_entity_poly.type
_entity_poly.pdbx_seq_one_letter_code
_entity_poly.pdbx_strand_id
1 'polypeptide(L)'
;MNLICSIFFLMFLAFSMILYLLSLYFLSLNLEVFVELNLLTINSLSITMVVFLDWVSLMFMSFVFFISSMIIKYSDEYMKG
;
A
#
# COMPACT_ATOMS: atom_id res chain seq x y z
N MET A 1 22.30 13.74 6.21
CA MET A 1 21.06 12.98 5.98
C MET A 1 20.53 12.66 7.35
N ASN A 2 19.38 13.21 7.74
CA ASN A 2 18.86 12.89 9.07
C ASN A 2 18.65 11.38 9.13
N LEU A 3 19.24 10.74 10.15
CA LEU A 3 19.24 9.27 10.30
C LEU A 3 17.81 8.71 10.26
N ILE A 4 16.86 9.51 10.76
CA ILE A 4 15.42 9.28 10.74
C ILE A 4 14.88 9.21 9.30
N CYS A 5 15.20 10.16 8.42
CA CYS A 5 14.76 10.15 7.01
C CYS A 5 15.30 8.94 6.25
N SER A 6 16.56 8.54 6.50
CA SER A 6 17.12 7.33 5.87
C SER A 6 16.44 6.05 6.35
N ILE A 7 16.03 5.97 7.62
CA ILE A 7 15.29 4.81 8.14
C ILE A 7 13.91 4.74 7.49
N PHE A 8 13.18 5.86 7.40
CA PHE A 8 11.87 5.89 6.74
C PHE A 8 11.97 5.53 5.26
N PHE A 9 12.96 6.08 4.55
CA PHE A 9 13.23 5.71 3.15
C PHE A 9 13.39 4.20 3.00
N LEU A 10 14.24 3.57 3.83
CA LEU A 10 14.49 2.13 3.76
C LEU A 10 13.23 1.32 4.06
N MET A 11 12.45 1.72 5.07
CA MET A 11 11.22 1.04 5.45
C MET A 11 10.16 1.10 4.35
N PHE A 12 9.92 2.27 3.75
CA PHE A 12 8.97 2.42 2.65
C PHE A 12 9.40 1.64 1.41
N LEU A 13 10.70 1.65 1.10
CA LEU A 13 11.24 0.87 0.00
C LEU A 13 11.07 -0.63 0.25
N ALA A 14 11.38 -1.13 1.45
CA ALA A 14 11.18 -2.53 1.79
C ALA A 14 9.70 -2.94 1.67
N PHE A 15 8.78 -2.10 2.16
CA PHE A 15 7.34 -2.36 2.07
C PHE A 15 6.84 -2.41 0.61
N SER A 16 7.35 -1.52 -0.25
CA SER A 16 7.01 -1.51 -1.67
C SER A 16 7.39 -2.83 -2.36
N MET A 17 8.59 -3.36 -2.07
CA MET A 17 9.07 -4.62 -2.63
C MET A 17 8.28 -5.83 -2.11
N ILE A 18 7.90 -5.83 -0.83
CA ILE A 18 7.07 -6.90 -0.25
C ILE A 18 5.70 -6.94 -0.94
N LEU A 19 5.05 -5.78 -1.12
CA LEU A 19 3.75 -5.70 -1.79
C LEU A 19 3.81 -6.13 -3.26
N TYR A 20 4.91 -5.79 -3.95
CA TYR A 20 5.15 -6.23 -5.33
C TYR A 20 5.32 -7.76 -5.43
N LEU A 21 6.02 -8.39 -4.48
CA LEU A 21 6.12 -9.85 -4.46
C LEU A 21 4.76 -10.50 -4.13
N LEU A 22 3.99 -9.90 -3.22
CA LEU A 22 2.67 -10.38 -2.86
C LEU A 22 1.67 -10.29 -4.03
N SER A 23 1.74 -9.22 -4.82
CA SER A 23 0.88 -9.08 -6.00
C SER A 23 1.19 -10.13 -7.07
N LEU A 24 2.48 -10.43 -7.31
CA LEU A 24 2.89 -11.50 -8.21
C LEU A 24 2.43 -12.88 -7.70
N TYR A 25 2.47 -13.10 -6.38
CA TYR A 25 1.95 -14.32 -5.78
C TYR A 25 0.43 -14.46 -6.00
N PHE A 26 -0.34 -13.39 -5.77
CA PHE A 26 -1.79 -13.37 -6.05
C PHE A 26 -2.10 -13.65 -7.51
N LEU A 27 -1.33 -13.05 -8.43
CA LEU A 27 -1.46 -13.32 -9.87
C LEU A 27 -1.18 -14.79 -10.20
N SER A 28 -0.13 -15.38 -9.63
CA SER A 28 0.26 -16.77 -9.92
C SER A 28 -0.80 -17.80 -9.49
N LEU A 29 -1.52 -17.51 -8.41
CA LEU A 29 -2.55 -18.39 -7.86
C LEU A 29 -3.98 -17.98 -8.25
N ASN A 30 -4.14 -16.89 -9.02
CA ASN A 30 -5.43 -16.26 -9.30
C ASN A 30 -6.26 -16.04 -8.03
N LEU A 31 -5.61 -15.51 -6.98
CA LEU A 31 -6.24 -15.23 -5.69
C LEU A 31 -6.87 -13.84 -5.70
N GLU A 32 -8.14 -13.80 -5.34
CA GLU A 32 -8.92 -12.57 -5.11
C GLU A 32 -9.51 -12.64 -3.69
N VAL A 33 -9.37 -11.56 -2.92
CA VAL A 33 -9.88 -11.49 -1.54
C VAL A 33 -10.90 -10.38 -1.39
N PHE A 34 -12.07 -10.73 -0.87
CA PHE A 34 -13.12 -9.78 -0.49
C PHE A 34 -13.18 -9.66 1.03
N VAL A 35 -13.07 -8.44 1.54
CA VAL A 35 -13.28 -8.14 2.96
C VAL A 35 -14.55 -7.32 3.08
N GLU A 36 -15.62 -7.97 3.53
CA GLU A 36 -16.90 -7.32 3.79
C GLU A 36 -16.98 -6.87 5.26
N LEU A 37 -17.33 -5.60 5.47
CA LEU A 37 -17.52 -4.99 6.78
C LEU A 37 -18.91 -4.38 6.84
N ASN A 38 -19.80 -5.00 7.62
CA ASN A 38 -21.13 -4.45 7.89
C ASN A 38 -20.97 -3.23 8.81
N LEU A 39 -21.27 -2.04 8.30
CA LEU A 39 -21.16 -0.80 9.06
C LEU A 39 -22.40 -0.60 9.93
N LEU A 40 -23.59 -0.61 9.32
CA LEU A 40 -24.85 -0.33 9.98
C LEU A 40 -25.99 -1.12 9.34
N THR A 41 -26.89 -1.64 10.16
CA THR A 41 -28.17 -2.22 9.72
C THR A 41 -29.30 -1.37 10.27
N ILE A 42 -30.01 -0.64 9.41
CA ILE A 42 -31.23 0.10 9.76
C ILE A 42 -32.41 -0.65 9.18
N ASN A 43 -33.18 -1.32 10.04
CA ASN A 43 -34.36 -2.12 9.70
C ASN A 43 -34.12 -3.11 8.54
N SER A 44 -34.31 -2.69 7.28
CA SER A 44 -34.13 -3.49 6.06
C SER A 44 -32.93 -3.06 5.20
N LEU A 45 -32.24 -1.97 5.55
CA LEU A 45 -31.09 -1.44 4.81
C LEU A 45 -29.80 -1.72 5.59
N SER A 46 -28.94 -2.56 5.02
CA SER A 46 -27.57 -2.78 5.50
C SER A 46 -26.59 -1.96 4.67
N ILE A 47 -25.85 -1.06 5.31
CA ILE A 47 -24.70 -0.39 4.71
C ILE A 47 -23.47 -1.26 4.99
N THR A 48 -22.83 -1.74 3.93
CA THR A 48 -21.63 -2.58 4.02
C THR A 48 -20.50 -1.90 3.25
N MET A 49 -19.28 -1.97 3.79
CA MET A 49 -18.07 -1.58 3.11
C MET A 49 -17.36 -2.84 2.64
N VAL A 50 -16.99 -2.89 1.36
CA VAL A 50 -16.27 -4.04 0.79
C VAL A 50 -14.90 -3.55 0.31
N VAL A 51 -13.84 -4.12 0.87
CA VAL A 51 -12.48 -3.97 0.33
C VAL A 51 -12.21 -5.16 -0.59
N PHE A 52 -11.97 -4.86 -1.86
CA PHE A 52 -11.54 -5.86 -2.85
C PHE A 52 -10.02 -5.79 -3.00
N LEU A 53 -9.35 -6.87 -2.63
CA LEU A 53 -7.91 -7.04 -2.75
C LEU A 53 -7.60 -8.04 -3.87
N ASP A 54 -7.08 -7.49 -4.96
CA ASP A 54 -6.62 -8.23 -6.14
C ASP A 54 -5.16 -7.87 -6.48
N TRP A 55 -4.51 -8.67 -7.33
CA TRP A 55 -3.15 -8.42 -7.81
C TRP A 55 -2.99 -7.02 -8.42
N VAL A 56 -4.02 -6.50 -9.10
CA VAL A 56 -4.01 -5.12 -9.63
C VAL A 56 -3.93 -4.10 -8.51
N SER A 57 -4.73 -4.27 -7.46
CA SER A 57 -4.75 -3.36 -6.30
C SER A 57 -3.44 -3.37 -5.52
N LEU A 58 -2.83 -4.56 -5.34
CA LEU A 58 -1.55 -4.73 -4.67
C LEU A 58 -0.39 -4.16 -5.50
N MET A 59 -0.40 -4.36 -6.82
CA MET A 59 0.56 -3.73 -7.74
C MET A 59 0.48 -2.21 -7.65
N PHE A 60 -0.73 -1.64 -7.68
CA PHE A 60 -0.91 -0.20 -7.56
C PHE A 60 -0.34 0.35 -6.23
N MET A 61 -0.66 -0.30 -5.11
CA MET A 61 -0.11 0.10 -3.80
C MET A 61 1.42 0.02 -3.75
N SER A 62 2.04 -0.99 -4.38
CA SER A 62 3.50 -1.09 -4.43
C SER A 62 4.15 0.14 -5.09
N PHE A 63 3.60 0.64 -6.20
CA PHE A 63 4.13 1.83 -6.88
C PHE A 63 3.92 3.10 -6.06
N VAL A 64 2.80 3.25 -5.36
CA VAL A 64 2.57 4.40 -4.48
C VAL A 64 3.62 4.46 -3.37
N PHE A 65 3.94 3.34 -2.73
CA PHE A 65 4.99 3.28 -1.70
C PHE A 65 6.40 3.47 -2.27
N PHE A 66 6.64 3.00 -3.49
CA PHE A 66 7.92 3.23 -4.17
C PHE A 66 8.13 4.72 -4.45
N ILE A 67 7.13 5.41 -4.99
CA ILE A 67 7.20 6.86 -5.28
C ILE A 67 7.35 7.65 -3.97
N SER A 68 6.62 7.30 -2.90
CA SER A 68 6.73 8.00 -1.62
C SER A 68 8.12 7.86 -1.00
N SER A 69 8.79 6.72 -1.14
CA SER A 69 10.18 6.55 -0.70
C SER A 69 11.11 7.54 -1.39
N MET A 70 10.98 7.73 -2.71
CA MET A 70 11.81 8.69 -3.45
C MET A 70 11.53 10.14 -3.03
N ILE A 71 10.28 10.49 -2.76
CA ILE A 71 9.91 11.82 -2.27
C ILE A 71 10.55 12.11 -0.91
N ILE A 72 10.64 11.13 -0.01
CA ILE A 72 11.30 11.29 1.29
C ILE A 72 12.79 11.58 1.11
N LYS A 73 13.46 10.85 0.21
CA LYS A 73 14.88 11.09 -0.08
C LYS A 73 15.10 12.45 -0.72
N TYR A 74 14.27 12.80 -1.70
CA TYR A 74 14.32 14.09 -2.39
C TYR A 74 14.05 15.26 -1.44
N SER A 75 13.09 15.13 -0.54
CA SER A 75 12.78 16.19 0.43
C SER A 75 13.90 16.40 1.45
N ASP A 76 14.63 15.35 1.86
CA ASP A 76 15.81 15.52 2.74
C ASP A 76 16.97 16.25 2.02
N GLU A 77 17.11 16.13 0.70
CA GLU A 77 18.06 16.93 -0.07
C GLU A 77 17.55 18.36 -0.25
N TYR A 78 16.29 18.53 -0.64
CA TYR A 78 15.67 19.85 -0.86
C TYR A 78 15.68 20.73 0.40
N MET A 79 15.45 20.15 1.57
CA MET A 79 15.42 20.89 2.84
C MET A 79 16.80 21.27 3.38
N LYS A 80 17.90 20.76 2.77
CA LYS A 80 19.25 21.20 3.11
C LYS A 80 19.67 22.48 2.37
N GLY A 81 19.00 22.82 1.26
CA GLY A 81 19.39 23.89 0.34
C GLY A 81 20.35 23.39 -0.74
#